data_AF-A0A0D8VZ72-F1
#
_entry.id   AF-A0A0D8VZ72-F1
#
_cell.length_a   1.000
_cell.length_b   1.000
_cell.length_c   1.000
_cell.angle_alpha   90.00
_cell.angle_beta   90.00
_cell.angle_gamma   90.00
#
_symmetry.space_group_name_H-M   'P 1'
#
loop_
_entity.id
_entity.type
_entity.pdbx_description
1 polymer ?
#
loop_
_entity_poly.entity_id
_entity_poly.type
_entity_poly.pdbx_seq_one_letter_code
_entity_poly.pdbx_strand_id
1 'polypeptide(L)' 'MKKETFINVTADCSSPNSTTGEIEALKYMIAVMFSVLDQNEKNAIIYQLTEHADNPYIKSNIEMLLPMKDIGKPTETKG' A
#
# COMPACT_ATOMS: atom_id res chain seq x y z
N MET A 1 -25.95 5.84 10.89
CA MET A 1 -24.61 5.52 11.46
C MET A 1 -24.02 4.37 10.67
N LYS A 2 -22.89 4.56 9.99
CA LYS A 2 -22.13 3.43 9.41
C LYS A 2 -21.49 2.67 10.58
N LYS A 3 -21.72 1.35 10.64
CA LYS A 3 -21.10 0.47 11.63
C LYS A 3 -19.61 0.46 11.32
N GLU A 4 -18.77 1.03 12.18
CA GLU A 4 -17.32 0.91 12.04
C GLU A 4 -16.95 -0.54 12.35
N THR A 5 -16.50 -1.27 11.34
CA THR A 5 -15.93 -2.60 11.52
C THR A 5 -14.52 -2.43 12.05
N PHE A 6 -14.31 -2.75 13.32
CA PHE A 6 -12.97 -2.83 13.89
C PHE A 6 -12.32 -4.13 13.43
N ILE A 7 -11.33 -4.03 12.52
CA ILE A 7 -10.46 -5.14 12.17
C ILE A 7 -9.32 -5.13 13.18
N ASN A 8 -9.35 -6.07 14.13
CA ASN A 8 -8.26 -6.23 15.09
C ASN A 8 -7.15 -7.06 14.43
N VAL A 9 -6.10 -6.41 13.94
CA VAL A 9 -4.93 -7.09 13.37
C VAL A 9 -4.01 -7.49 14.51
N THR A 10 -4.00 -8.78 14.86
CA THR A 10 -3.04 -9.35 15.81
C THR A 10 -1.76 -9.71 15.07
N ALA A 11 -0.67 -9.00 15.34
CA ALA A 11 0.65 -9.35 14.82
C ALA A 11 1.45 -10.11 15.89
N ASP A 12 2.02 -11.26 15.54
CA ASP A 12 2.97 -11.94 16.41
C ASP A 12 4.36 -11.29 16.28
N CYS A 13 4.71 -10.45 17.27
CA CYS A 13 6.01 -9.80 17.38
C CYS A 13 6.93 -10.49 18.40
N SER A 14 6.68 -11.76 18.75
CA SER A 14 7.43 -12.49 19.79
C SER A 14 8.89 -12.77 19.45
N SER A 15 9.26 -12.73 18.17
CA SER A 15 10.65 -12.90 17.71
C SER A 15 10.95 -12.06 16.47
N PRO A 16 12.23 -11.72 16.19
CA PRO A 16 12.60 -10.96 14.99
C PRO A 16 12.12 -11.62 13.69
N ASN A 17 12.20 -12.95 13.59
CA ASN A 17 11.74 -13.69 12.41
C ASN A 17 10.21 -13.57 12.23
N SER A 18 9.45 -13.64 13.33
CA SER A 18 7.99 -13.46 13.31
C SER A 18 7.63 -12.04 12.89
N THR A 19 8.28 -11.03 13.47
CA THR A 19 8.08 -9.62 13.12
C THR A 19 8.39 -9.35 11.64
N THR A 20 9.47 -9.91 11.09
CA THR A 20 9.79 -9.77 9.65
C THR A 20 8.71 -10.38 8.77
N GLY A 21 8.22 -11.58 9.11
CA GLY A 21 7.15 -12.24 8.36
C GLY A 21 5.83 -11.46 8.39
N GLU A 22 5.44 -10.93 9.55
CA GLU A 22 4.24 -10.09 9.70
C GLU A 22 4.35 -8.78 8.90
N ILE A 23 5.52 -8.13 8.89
CA ILE A 23 5.77 -6.93 8.08
C ILE A 23 5.64 -7.25 6.58
N GLU A 24 6.17 -8.38 6.13
CA GLU A 24 6.06 -8.81 4.74
C GLU A 24 4.60 -9.09 4.36
N ALA A 25 3.85 -9.82 5.21
CA ALA A 25 2.43 -10.08 5.00
C ALA A 25 1.60 -8.79 4.91
N LEU A 26 1.86 -7.81 5.79
CA LEU A 26 1.22 -6.49 5.75
C LEU A 26 1.53 -5.74 4.45
N LYS A 27 2.80 -5.77 3.99
CA LYS A 27 3.18 -5.16 2.71
C LYS A 27 2.44 -5.79 1.54
N TYR A 28 2.29 -7.11 1.51
CA TYR A 28 1.50 -7.79 0.49
C TYR A 28 0.02 -7.40 0.52
N MET A 29 -0.61 -7.32 1.71
CA MET A 29 -2.00 -6.88 1.82
C MET A 29 -2.17 -5.45 1.30
N ILE A 30 -1.28 -4.53 1.65
CA ILE A 30 -1.29 -3.15 1.15
C ILE A 30 -1.15 -3.12 -0.37
N ALA A 31 -0.23 -3.89 -0.95
CA ALA A 31 -0.03 -3.95 -2.40
C ALA A 31 -1.29 -4.46 -3.13
N VAL A 32 -1.95 -5.50 -2.59
CA VAL A 32 -3.22 -6.01 -3.14
C VAL A 32 -4.31 -4.95 -3.06
N MET A 33 -4.50 -4.31 -1.89
CA MET A 33 -5.50 -3.25 -1.72
C MET A 33 -5.23 -2.08 -2.68
N PHE A 34 -3.98 -1.64 -2.79
CA PHE A 34 -3.59 -0.56 -3.69
C PHE A 34 -3.84 -0.91 -5.15
N SER A 35 -3.60 -2.15 -5.57
CA SER A 35 -3.74 -2.59 -6.97
C SER A 35 -5.17 -2.43 -7.53
N VAL A 36 -6.19 -2.56 -6.66
CA VAL A 36 -7.60 -2.51 -7.04
C VAL A 36 -8.21 -1.10 -6.96
N LEU A 37 -7.49 -0.12 -6.43
CA LEU A 37 -7.94 1.27 -6.37
C LEU A 37 -8.00 1.90 -7.76
N ASP A 38 -8.83 2.93 -7.90
CA ASP A 38 -8.84 3.74 -9.11
C ASP A 38 -7.57 4.61 -9.21
N GLN A 39 -7.34 5.18 -10.38
CA GLN A 39 -6.13 5.97 -10.66
C GLN A 39 -6.04 7.25 -9.81
N ASN A 40 -7.16 7.90 -9.50
CA ASN A 40 -7.15 9.11 -8.69
C ASN A 40 -6.81 8.78 -7.23
N GLU A 41 -7.39 7.72 -6.69
CA GLU A 41 -7.07 7.22 -5.35
C GLU A 41 -5.60 6.82 -5.23
N LYS A 42 -5.08 6.07 -6.21
CA LYS A 42 -3.65 5.70 -6.28
C LYS A 42 -2.74 6.93 -6.28
N ASN A 43 -3.06 7.93 -7.11
CA ASN A 43 -2.27 9.16 -7.19
C ASN A 43 -2.33 9.96 -5.88
N ALA A 44 -3.50 10.06 -5.24
CA ALA A 44 -3.66 10.75 -3.97
C ALA A 44 -2.84 10.09 -2.85
N ILE A 45 -2.85 8.75 -2.76
CA ILE A 45 -2.05 8.00 -1.78
C ILE A 45 -0.56 8.21 -2.02
N ILE A 46 -0.08 8.09 -3.27
CA ILE A 46 1.34 8.31 -3.59
C ILE A 46 1.76 9.74 -3.26
N TYR A 47 0.92 10.73 -3.54
CA TYR A 47 1.18 12.12 -3.19
C TYR A 47 1.33 12.30 -1.68
N GLN A 48 0.36 11.83 -0.88
CA GLN A 48 0.39 11.90 0.59
C GLN A 48 1.60 11.18 1.18
N LEU A 49 1.98 10.01 0.65
CA LEU A 49 3.17 9.30 1.10
C LEU A 49 4.45 10.09 0.76
N THR A 50 4.49 10.75 -0.40
CA THR A 50 5.66 11.53 -0.84
C THR A 50 5.93 12.72 0.07
N GLU A 51 4.91 13.30 0.72
CA GLU A 51 5.07 14.36 1.74
C GLU A 51 5.88 13.90 2.97
N HIS A 52 6.04 12.58 3.16
CA HIS A 52 6.78 11.96 4.25
C HIS A 52 7.94 11.08 3.76
N ALA A 53 8.46 11.33 2.54
CA ALA A 53 9.52 10.54 1.92
C ALA A 53 10.89 10.68 2.61
N ASP A 54 11.04 11.59 3.56
CA ASP A 54 12.19 11.72 4.45
C ASP A 54 12.28 10.53 5.43
N ASN A 55 11.17 9.88 5.74
CA ASN A 55 11.16 8.62 6.48
C ASN A 55 11.55 7.45 5.56
N PRO A 56 12.66 6.73 5.83
CA PRO A 56 13.16 5.68 4.95
C PRO A 56 12.18 4.50 4.77
N TYR A 57 11.33 4.23 5.78
CA TYR A 57 10.33 3.18 5.68
C TYR A 57 9.16 3.58 4.78
N ILE A 58 8.77 4.87 4.81
CA ILE A 58 7.76 5.41 3.90
C ILE A 58 8.30 5.44 2.47
N LYS A 59 9.56 5.86 2.29
CA LYS A 59 10.23 5.81 0.98
C LYS A 59 10.22 4.39 0.40
N SER A 60 10.55 3.38 1.20
CA SER A 60 10.49 1.96 0.76
C SER A 60 9.08 1.54 0.35
N ASN A 61 8.04 2.01 1.05
CA ASN A 61 6.65 1.73 0.66
C ASN A 61 6.27 2.42 -0.65
N ILE A 62 6.73 3.66 -0.90
CA ILE A 62 6.51 4.35 -2.18
C ILE A 62 7.16 3.59 -3.33
N GLU A 63 8.41 3.15 -3.16
CA GLU A 63 9.14 2.35 -4.16
C GLU A 63 8.41 1.04 -4.49
N MET A 64 7.76 0.42 -3.50
CA MET A 64 6.92 -0.77 -3.69
C MET A 64 5.63 -0.46 -4.48
N LEU A 65 4.98 0.68 -4.23
CA LEU A 65 3.66 1.00 -4.80
C LEU A 65 3.74 1.66 -6.19
N LEU A 66 4.81 2.40 -6.49
CA LEU A 66 4.98 3.12 -7.75
C LEU A 66 4.78 2.25 -9.01
N PRO A 67 5.32 1.01 -9.10
CA PRO A 67 5.09 0.14 -10.26
C PRO A 67 3.62 -0.26 -10.46
N MET A 68 2.83 -0.25 -9.38
CA MET A 68 1.41 -0.63 -9.41
C MET A 68 0.48 0.55 -9.74
N LYS A 69 1.01 1.78 -9.77
CA LYS A 69 0.22 2.99 -9.99
C LYS A 69 -0.57 2.92 -11.29
N ASP A 70 0.04 2.47 -12.38
CA ASP A 70 -0.59 2.44 -13.70
C ASP A 70 -1.41 1.15 -13.97
N ILE A 71 -1.49 0.21 -13.02
CA ILE A 71 -2.34 -0.99 -13.16
C ILE A 71 -3.81 -0.55 -13.27
N GLY A 72 -4.50 -1.04 -14.29
CA GLY A 72 -5.91 -0.72 -14.56
C GLY A 72 -6.11 0.64 -15.26
N LYS A 73 -5.03 1.38 -15.58
CA LYS A 73 -5.12 2.55 -16.45
C LYS A 73 -5.54 2.10 -17.85
N PRO A 74 -6.57 2.71 -18.46
CA PRO A 74 -6.91 2.43 -19.84
C PRO A 74 -5.67 2.66 -20.71
N THR A 75 -5.22 1.64 -21.44
CA THR A 75 -4.22 1.85 -22.48
C THR A 75 -4.85 2.74 -23.54
N GLU A 76 -4.25 3.89 -23.80
CA GLU A 76 -4.64 4.71 -24.94
C GLU A 76 -4.47 3.87 -26.21
N THR A 77 -5.57 3.31 -26.72
CA THR A 77 -5.62 2.78 -28.07
C THR A 77 -5.44 3.99 -28.97
N LYS A 78 -4.23 4.15 -29.50
CA LYS A 78 -3.96 5.08 -30.60
C LYS A 78 -4.91 4.72 -31.75
N GLY A 79 -5.89 5.60 -31.99
CA GLY A 79 -6.69 5.62 -33.21
C GLY A 79 -5.91 6.26 -34.34
#